data_AF-A0A9X8T1V3-F1
#
_entry.id   AF-A0A9X8T1V3-F1
#
_cell.length_a   1.000
_cell.length_b   1.000
_cell.length_c   1.000
_cell.angle_alpha   90.00
_cell.angle_beta   90.00
_cell.angle_gamma   90.00
#
_symmetry.space_group_name_H-M   'P 1'
#
loop_
_entity.id
_entity.type
_entity.pdbx_description
1 polymer ?
#
loop_
_entity_poly.entity_id
_entity_poly.type
_entity_poly.pdbx_seq_one_letter_code
_entity_poly.pdbx_strand_id
1 'polypeptide(L)' 'MSNDYSKLAGKIVEKFGTQYNFSQAMGLSERSISLKMNNRVPWKDFEMAKASELLGIDVSQLHEYFFTPKVHVREQTA' A
#
# COMPACT_ATOMS: atom_id res chain seq x y z
N MET A 1 -8.88 9.77 8.16
CA MET A 1 -8.95 9.41 6.73
C MET A 1 -8.27 8.06 6.55
N SER A 2 -8.82 7.21 5.71
CA SER A 2 -8.22 5.92 5.35
C SER A 2 -7.89 5.97 3.86
N ASN A 3 -6.78 5.38 3.46
CA ASN A 3 -6.36 5.31 2.07
C ASN A 3 -6.75 3.95 1.47
N ASP A 4 -7.04 3.94 0.18
CA ASP A 4 -7.23 2.74 -0.60
C ASP A 4 -5.88 2.22 -1.10
N TYR A 5 -5.47 1.05 -0.60
CA TYR A 5 -4.23 0.38 -1.00
C TYR A 5 -4.48 -0.77 -1.99
N SER A 6 -5.65 -0.85 -2.64
CA SER A 6 -5.98 -1.93 -3.57
C SER A 6 -5.00 -1.99 -4.75
N LYS A 7 -4.61 -0.83 -5.31
CA LYS A 7 -3.55 -0.73 -6.34
C LYS A 7 -2.20 -1.25 -5.84
N LEU A 8 -1.82 -0.85 -4.63
CA LEU A 8 -0.57 -1.28 -4.01
C LEU A 8 -0.56 -2.79 -3.74
N ALA A 9 -1.68 -3.35 -3.27
CA ALA A 9 -1.84 -4.78 -3.04
C ALA A 9 -1.71 -5.57 -4.35
N GLY A 10 -2.36 -5.12 -5.43
CA GLY A 10 -2.23 -5.72 -6.76
C GLY A 10 -0.78 -5.73 -7.22
N LYS A 11 -0.08 -4.60 -7.10
CA LYS A 11 1.34 -4.49 -7.49
C LYS A 11 2.26 -5.41 -6.67
N ILE A 12 1.99 -5.56 -5.38
CA ILE A 12 2.73 -6.49 -4.51
C ILE A 12 2.56 -7.92 -4.99
N VAL A 13 1.34 -8.34 -5.31
CA VAL A 13 1.07 -9.70 -5.82
C VAL A 13 1.73 -9.91 -7.19
N GLU A 14 1.66 -8.93 -8.09
CA GLU A 14 2.32 -9.00 -9.40
C GLU A 14 3.85 -9.20 -9.31
N LYS A 15 4.52 -8.46 -8.41
CA LYS A 15 6.00 -8.47 -8.29
C LYS A 15 6.56 -9.53 -7.34
N PHE A 16 5.88 -9.78 -6.22
CA PHE A 16 6.39 -10.61 -5.12
C PHE A 16 5.55 -11.86 -4.86
N GLY A 17 4.38 -12.00 -5.50
CA GLY A 17 3.43 -13.10 -5.32
C GLY A 17 2.62 -12.99 -4.03
N THR A 18 3.27 -12.74 -2.90
CA THR A 18 2.63 -12.69 -1.57
C THR A 18 3.08 -11.47 -0.77
N GLN A 19 2.23 -11.07 0.19
CA GLN A 19 2.54 -10.00 1.14
C GLN A 19 3.72 -10.37 2.05
N TYR A 20 3.87 -11.66 2.38
CA TYR A 20 5.01 -12.19 3.13
C TYR A 20 6.33 -11.98 2.39
N ASN A 21 6.43 -12.35 1.11
CA ASN A 21 7.66 -12.13 0.34
C ASN A 21 8.02 -10.65 0.23
N PHE A 22 7.02 -9.79 0.08
CA PHE A 22 7.21 -8.35 0.10
C PHE A 22 7.67 -7.82 1.46
N SER A 23 7.15 -8.36 2.58
CA SER A 23 7.62 -7.97 3.92
C SER A 23 9.11 -8.30 4.12
N GLN A 24 9.54 -9.47 3.64
CA GLN A 24 10.95 -9.86 3.68
C GLN A 24 11.83 -8.89 2.89
N ALA A 25 11.42 -8.50 1.67
CA ALA A 25 12.16 -7.51 0.86
C ALA A 25 12.18 -6.11 1.50
N MET A 26 11.08 -5.72 2.14
CA MET A 26 10.99 -4.47 2.90
C MET A 26 11.87 -4.48 4.16
N GLY A 27 12.26 -5.65 4.67
CA GLY A 27 12.92 -5.78 5.97
C GLY A 27 11.97 -5.49 7.14
N LEU A 28 10.68 -5.79 6.96
CA LEU A 28 9.62 -5.58 7.95
C LEU A 28 8.94 -6.92 8.25
N SER A 29 8.32 -7.04 9.42
CA SER A 29 7.48 -8.19 9.70
C SER A 29 6.20 -8.16 8.84
N GLU A 30 5.67 -9.33 8.51
CA GLU A 30 4.39 -9.46 7.80
C GLU A 30 3.27 -8.72 8.53
N ARG A 31 3.26 -8.79 9.88
CA ARG A 31 2.33 -8.03 10.72
C ARG A 31 2.42 -6.52 10.47
N SER A 32 3.63 -5.97 10.36
CA SER A 32 3.81 -4.53 10.09
C SER A 32 3.25 -4.14 8.73
N ILE A 33 3.47 -4.94 7.69
CA ILE A 33 2.88 -4.68 6.37
C ILE A 33 1.35 -4.80 6.43
N SER A 34 0.82 -5.83 7.10
CA SER A 34 -0.63 -6.01 7.26
C SER A 34 -1.28 -4.82 7.97
N LEU A 35 -0.69 -4.32 9.06
CA LEU A 35 -1.20 -3.13 9.74
C LEU A 35 -1.18 -1.88 8.85
N LYS A 36 -0.15 -1.72 8.01
CA LYS A 36 -0.07 -0.61 7.06
C LYS A 36 -1.13 -0.70 5.96
N MET A 37 -1.24 -1.86 5.32
CA MET A 37 -2.24 -2.12 4.28
C MET A 37 -3.69 -2.02 4.79
N ASN A 38 -3.90 -2.24 6.09
CA ASN A 38 -5.20 -2.09 6.74
C ASN A 38 -5.42 -0.71 7.38
N ASN A 39 -4.59 0.30 7.05
CA ASN A 39 -4.68 1.65 7.61
C ASN A 39 -4.62 1.73 9.15
N ARG A 40 -4.07 0.71 9.82
CA ARG A 40 -3.88 0.70 11.28
C ARG A 40 -2.63 1.44 11.70
N VAL A 41 -1.61 1.44 10.84
CA VAL A 41 -0.35 2.16 11.02
C VAL A 41 -0.04 2.91 9.72
N PRO A 42 0.32 4.20 9.75
CA PRO A 42 0.67 4.91 8.53
C PRO A 42 1.98 4.39 7.91
N TRP A 43 2.12 4.61 6.61
CA TRP A 43 3.41 4.50 5.93
C TRP A 43 4.29 5.69 6.29
N LYS A 44 5.58 5.45 6.51
CA LYS A 44 6.59 6.49 6.66
C LYS A 44 7.21 6.81 5.31
N ASP A 45 7.71 8.02 5.13
CA ASP A 45 8.27 8.49 3.85
C ASP A 45 9.36 7.57 3.29
N PHE A 46 10.29 7.14 4.13
CA PHE A 46 11.34 6.21 3.72
C PHE A 46 10.82 4.81 3.35
N GLU A 47 9.72 4.36 3.97
CA GLU A 47 9.08 3.08 3.64
C GLU A 47 8.36 3.19 2.29
N MET A 48 7.70 4.32 2.02
CA MET A 48 7.07 4.58 0.72
C MET A 48 8.11 4.62 -0.40
N ALA A 49 9.23 5.31 -0.17
CA ALA A 49 10.34 5.37 -1.12
C ALA A 49 10.93 3.97 -1.41
N LYS A 50 11.21 3.20 -0.35
CA LYS A 50 11.72 1.82 -0.49
C LYS A 50 10.72 0.91 -1.19
N ALA A 51 9.43 1.00 -0.84
CA ALA A 51 8.38 0.23 -1.49
C ALA A 51 8.26 0.59 -2.98
N SER A 52 8.35 1.88 -3.34
CA SER A 52 8.33 2.30 -4.75
C SER A 52 9.51 1.74 -5.54
N GLU A 53 10.72 1.76 -4.97
CA GLU A 53 11.91 1.18 -5.61
C GLU A 53 11.74 -0.34 -5.84
N LEU A 54 11.34 -1.06 -4.78
CA LEU A 54 11.13 -2.52 -4.84
C LEU A 54 10.05 -2.91 -5.85
N LEU A 55 8.95 -2.17 -5.89
CA LEU A 55 7.81 -2.43 -6.78
C LEU A 55 8.00 -1.87 -8.19
N GLY A 56 9.04 -1.05 -8.41
CA GLY A 56 9.26 -0.35 -9.68
C GLY A 56 8.15 0.65 -9.99
N ILE A 57 7.67 1.35 -8.97
CA ILE A 57 6.66 2.41 -9.11
C ILE A 57 7.38 3.72 -9.40
N ASP A 58 6.98 4.40 -10.46
CA ASP A 58 7.49 5.72 -10.78
C ASP A 58 7.03 6.75 -9.74
N VAL A 59 7.91 7.72 -9.43
CA VAL A 59 7.65 8.77 -8.44
C VAL A 59 6.40 9.59 -8.79
N SER A 60 6.12 9.80 -10.07
CA SER A 60 4.91 10.50 -10.54
C SER A 60 3.62 9.77 -10.17
N GLN A 61 3.67 8.44 -10.02
CA GLN A 61 2.49 7.60 -9.72
C GLN A 61 2.32 7.32 -8.24
N LEU A 62 3.28 7.73 -7.40
CA LEU A 62 3.30 7.42 -5.96
C LEU A 62 2.01 7.87 -5.25
N HIS A 63 1.43 8.99 -5.71
CA HIS A 63 0.14 9.50 -5.26
C HIS A 63 -1.01 8.47 -5.39
N GLU A 64 -1.06 7.71 -6.49
CA GLU A 64 -2.10 6.73 -6.77
C GLU A 64 -2.02 5.49 -5.87
N TYR A 65 -0.83 5.16 -5.37
CA TYR A 65 -0.60 3.97 -4.55
C TYR A 65 -0.75 4.23 -3.05
N PHE A 66 -0.32 5.41 -2.58
CA PHE A 66 -0.24 5.70 -1.14
C PHE A 66 -1.25 6.75 -0.65
N PHE A 67 -1.78 7.58 -1.55
CA PHE A 67 -2.58 8.76 -1.20
C PHE A 67 -3.99 8.76 -1.81
N THR A 68 -4.43 7.63 -2.38
CA THR A 68 -5.82 7.48 -2.85
C THR A 68 -6.75 7.41 -1.64
N PRO A 69 -7.67 8.37 -1.44
CA PRO A 69 -8.59 8.32 -0.31
C PRO A 69 -9.62 7.21 -0.51
N LYS A 70 -9.93 6.48 0.57
CA LYS A 70 -11.00 5.48 0.54
C LYS A 70 -12.33 6.20 0.42
N VAL A 71 -12.97 6.12 -0.75
CA VAL A 71 -14.25 6.78 -1.00
C VAL A 71 -15.32 6.04 -0.19
N HIS A 72 -15.90 6.73 0.80
CA HIS A 72 -17.09 6.23 1.46
C HIS A 72 -18.27 6.56 0.56
N VAL A 73 -18.71 5.59 -0.25
CA VAL A 73 -19.96 5.72 -0.98
C VAL A 73 -21.06 5.76 0.08
N ARG A 74 -21.56 6.95 0.40
CA ARG A 74 -22.84 7.07 1.08
C ARG A 74 -23.88 6.61 0.08
N GLU A 75 -24.36 5.38 0.21
CA GLU A 75 -25.59 4.97 -0.46
C GLU A 75 -26.69 5.93 -0.01
N GLN A 76 -27.00 6.92 -0.85
CA GLN A 76 -28.22 7.69 -0.72
C GLN A 76 -29.33 6.74 -1.16
N THR A 77 -29.92 6.05 -0.19
CA THR A 77 -31.21 5.38 -0.37
C THR A 77 -32.25 6.49 -0.58
N ALA A 78 -32.78 6.55 -1.80
CA ALA A 78 -33.92 7.37 -2.18
C ALA A 78 -35.23 6.73 -1.68
#